data_AF-A0A8D8DJK5-F1
#
_entry.id   AF-A0A8D8DJK5-F1
#
_cell.length_a   1.000
_cell.length_b   1.000
_cell.length_c   1.000
_cell.angle_alpha   90.00
_cell.angle_beta   90.00
_cell.angle_gamma   90.00
#
_symmetry.space_group_name_H-M   'P 1'
#
loop_
_entity.id
_entity.type
_entity.pdbx_description
1 polymer ?
#
loop_
_entity_poly.entity_id
_entity_poly.type
_entity_poly.pdbx_seq_one_letter_code
_entity_poly.pdbx_strand_id
1 'polypeptide(L)'
;LEDYENDLESQFKQMLRDESRSPLEPVQDPSTVDTHPHIRPTFNFAAYVNKSESLQHLVKLGVDLHKLEKRKGIPQFILQLDFERDMREHLKFLTEVGVPLEGLGEFVTKNPLIFKEDLGDMEVRINYLESKRFLPEQISRIVCK
;
A
#
# COMPACT_ATOMS: atom_id res chain seq x y z
N LEU A 1 -8.79 -38.04 -33.24
CA LEU A 1 -9.29 -36.77 -33.85
C LEU A 1 -10.79 -36.68 -33.60
N GLU A 2 -11.59 -37.67 -34.03
CA GLU A 2 -13.03 -37.76 -33.73
C GLU A 2 -13.36 -37.73 -32.22
N ASP A 3 -12.57 -38.39 -31.36
CA ASP A 3 -12.80 -38.35 -29.91
C ASP A 3 -12.62 -36.95 -29.30
N TYR A 4 -11.74 -36.13 -29.88
CA TYR A 4 -11.48 -34.77 -29.40
C TYR A 4 -12.59 -33.80 -29.84
N GLU A 5 -13.14 -34.01 -31.03
CA GLU A 5 -14.29 -33.25 -31.55
C GLU A 5 -15.56 -33.56 -30.74
N ASN A 6 -15.78 -34.83 -30.38
CA ASN A 6 -16.90 -35.23 -29.53
C ASN A 6 -16.82 -34.66 -28.10
N ASP A 7 -15.61 -34.59 -27.53
CA ASP A 7 -15.37 -33.95 -26.23
C ASP A 7 -15.64 -32.45 -26.28
N LEU A 8 -15.19 -31.77 -27.35
CA LEU A 8 -15.39 -30.34 -27.53
C LEU A 8 -16.87 -29.98 -27.73
N GLU A 9 -17.61 -30.77 -28.52
CA GLU A 9 -19.06 -30.62 -28.68
C GLU A 9 -19.80 -30.82 -27.36
N SER A 10 -19.37 -31.80 -26.56
CA SER A 10 -19.98 -32.10 -25.27
C SER A 10 -19.75 -30.96 -24.27
N GLN A 11 -18.54 -30.42 -24.22
CA GLN A 11 -18.21 -29.24 -23.41
C GLN A 11 -19.00 -28.01 -23.85
N PHE A 12 -19.12 -27.78 -25.16
CA PHE A 12 -19.86 -26.64 -25.70
C PHE A 12 -21.37 -26.73 -25.41
N LYS A 13 -21.96 -27.92 -25.56
CA LYS A 13 -23.36 -28.19 -25.16
C LYS A 13 -23.58 -28.04 -23.66
N GLN A 14 -22.58 -28.34 -22.84
CA GLN A 14 -22.66 -28.16 -21.39
C GLN A 14 -22.59 -26.68 -21.01
N MET A 15 -21.75 -25.90 -21.67
CA MET A 15 -21.63 -24.45 -21.46
C MET A 15 -22.92 -23.70 -21.85
N LEU A 16 -23.57 -24.07 -22.97
CA LEU A 16 -24.86 -23.50 -23.37
C LEU A 16 -26.02 -23.86 -22.42
N ARG A 17 -25.94 -25.02 -21.73
CA ARG A 17 -26.93 -25.39 -20.71
C ARG A 17 -26.83 -24.52 -19.46
N ASP A 18 -25.64 -24.09 -19.06
CA ASP A 18 -25.45 -23.24 -17.88
C ASP A 18 -25.99 -21.82 -18.08
N GLU A 19 -25.95 -21.26 -19.30
CA GLU A 19 -26.58 -19.96 -19.59
C GLU A 19 -28.12 -19.99 -19.52
N SER A 20 -28.72 -21.18 -19.59
CA SER A 20 -30.18 -21.37 -19.61
C SER A 20 -30.78 -21.66 -18.23
N ARG A 21 -29.95 -21.81 -17.19
CA ARG A 21 -30.42 -22.12 -15.84
C ARG A 21 -31.13 -20.90 -15.24
N SER A 22 -32.35 -21.12 -14.76
CA SER A 22 -33.09 -20.10 -14.05
C SER A 22 -32.36 -19.77 -12.73
N PRO A 23 -32.18 -18.49 -12.38
CA PRO A 23 -31.52 -18.08 -11.14
C PRO A 23 -32.28 -18.51 -9.86
N LEU A 24 -33.47 -19.12 -10.01
CA LEU A 24 -34.30 -19.62 -8.92
C LEU A 24 -34.27 -21.15 -8.78
N GLU A 25 -33.52 -21.88 -9.61
CA GLU A 25 -33.38 -23.33 -9.44
C GLU A 25 -32.52 -23.66 -8.20
N PRO A 26 -32.99 -24.58 -7.32
CA PRO A 26 -32.22 -25.00 -6.16
C PRO A 26 -30.97 -25.78 -6.61
N VAL A 27 -29.82 -25.37 -6.09
CA VAL A 27 -28.53 -26.03 -6.33
C VAL A 27 -28.59 -27.46 -5.82
N GLN A 28 -28.32 -28.44 -6.69
CA GLN A 28 -28.43 -29.86 -6.35
C GLN A 28 -27.31 -30.35 -5.42
N ASP A 29 -26.16 -29.67 -5.40
CA ASP A 29 -25.02 -30.03 -4.56
C ASP A 29 -24.31 -28.79 -3.98
N PRO A 30 -24.44 -28.50 -2.67
CA PRO A 30 -23.91 -27.28 -2.05
C PRO A 30 -22.38 -27.21 -2.04
N SER A 31 -21.68 -28.31 -2.36
CA SER A 31 -20.21 -28.38 -2.45
C SER A 31 -19.63 -27.78 -3.73
N THR A 32 -20.46 -27.57 -4.77
CA THR A 32 -20.05 -26.99 -6.06
C THR A 32 -20.16 -25.47 -6.12
N VAL A 33 -20.72 -24.86 -5.08
CA VAL A 33 -20.78 -23.42 -4.95
C VAL A 33 -19.43 -22.97 -4.41
N ASP A 34 -18.54 -22.60 -5.31
CA ASP A 34 -17.36 -21.80 -4.98
C ASP A 34 -17.87 -20.45 -4.44
N THR A 35 -18.26 -20.41 -3.17
CA THR A 35 -18.47 -19.17 -2.43
C THR A 35 -17.10 -18.58 -2.15
N HIS A 36 -16.43 -18.11 -3.19
CA HIS A 36 -15.44 -17.07 -3.03
C HIS A 36 -16.27 -15.82 -2.84
N PRO A 37 -16.46 -15.30 -1.62
CA PRO A 37 -17.04 -13.98 -1.49
C PRO A 37 -16.13 -13.09 -2.32
N HIS A 38 -16.67 -12.05 -2.96
CA HIS A 38 -15.87 -11.02 -3.59
C HIS A 38 -15.02 -10.29 -2.52
N ILE A 39 -14.02 -10.98 -1.96
CA ILE A 39 -13.05 -10.47 -1.02
C ILE A 39 -12.11 -9.70 -1.92
N ARG A 40 -12.44 -8.41 -2.09
CA ARG A 40 -11.46 -7.45 -2.57
C ARG A 40 -10.18 -7.67 -1.75
N PRO A 41 -8.99 -7.78 -2.37
CA PRO A 41 -7.76 -7.94 -1.63
C PRO A 41 -7.70 -6.91 -0.52
N THR A 42 -7.80 -7.35 0.74
CA THR A 42 -7.60 -6.46 1.87
C THR A 42 -6.10 -6.19 1.91
N PHE A 43 -5.72 -4.97 1.56
CA PHE A 43 -4.33 -4.51 1.62
C PHE A 43 -3.90 -4.42 3.09
N ASN A 44 -3.57 -5.57 3.67
CA ASN A 44 -3.09 -5.75 5.02
C ASN A 44 -1.58 -5.97 4.96
N PHE A 45 -0.79 -5.06 5.53
CA PHE A 45 0.66 -5.13 5.61
C PHE A 45 1.16 -6.42 6.28
N ALA A 46 0.41 -7.01 7.21
CA ALA A 46 0.80 -8.28 7.83
C ALA A 46 0.99 -9.40 6.79
N ALA A 47 0.22 -9.37 5.70
CA ALA A 47 0.37 -10.33 4.60
C ALA A 47 1.62 -10.09 3.73
N TYR A 48 2.19 -8.88 3.78
CA TYR A 48 3.29 -8.45 2.89
C TYR A 48 4.61 -8.19 3.63
N VAL A 49 4.62 -8.00 4.95
CA VAL A 49 5.82 -7.64 5.73
C VAL A 49 6.97 -8.63 5.52
N ASN A 50 6.68 -9.92 5.44
CA ASN A 50 7.72 -10.94 5.24
C ASN A 50 8.24 -11.00 3.80
N LYS A 51 7.56 -10.36 2.84
CA LYS A 51 7.87 -10.41 1.40
C LYS A 51 8.41 -9.09 0.86
N SER A 52 8.02 -7.96 1.44
CA SER A 52 8.42 -6.63 1.01
C SER A 52 9.58 -6.13 1.85
N GLU A 53 10.74 -5.96 1.23
CA GLU A 53 11.90 -5.34 1.87
C GLU A 53 11.58 -3.91 2.33
N SER A 54 10.81 -3.13 1.56
CA SER A 54 10.42 -1.77 1.95
C SER A 54 9.66 -1.75 3.28
N LEU A 55 8.68 -2.65 3.45
CA LEU A 55 7.95 -2.75 4.72
C LEU A 55 8.85 -3.17 5.88
N GLN A 56 9.81 -4.07 5.65
CA GLN A 56 10.78 -4.45 6.68
C GLN A 56 11.67 -3.28 7.10
N HIS A 57 12.09 -2.44 6.16
CA HIS A 57 12.85 -1.22 6.48
C HIS A 57 12.00 -0.23 7.27
N LEU A 58 10.72 -0.04 6.92
CA LEU A 58 9.80 0.81 7.69
C LEU A 58 9.60 0.28 9.12
N VAL A 59 9.48 -1.04 9.31
CA VAL A 59 9.41 -1.64 10.65
C VAL A 59 10.71 -1.40 11.44
N LYS A 60 11.87 -1.60 10.81
CA LYS A 60 13.18 -1.33 11.44
C LYS A 60 13.35 0.14 11.82
N LEU A 61 12.79 1.06 11.04
CA LEU A 61 12.77 2.50 11.32
C LEU A 61 11.83 2.87 12.49
N GLY A 62 10.99 1.94 12.97
CA GLY A 62 10.03 2.18 14.04
C GLY A 62 8.69 2.75 13.58
N VAL A 63 8.33 2.56 12.31
CA VAL A 63 7.02 2.99 11.78
C VAL A 63 5.91 2.06 12.29
N ASP A 64 4.84 2.65 12.82
CA ASP A 64 3.66 1.93 13.29
C ASP A 64 2.74 1.60 12.11
N LEU A 65 3.00 0.46 11.47
CA LEU A 65 2.24 -0.02 10.31
C LEU A 65 0.74 -0.17 10.60
N HIS A 66 0.37 -0.56 11.82
CA HIS A 66 -1.03 -0.73 12.19
C HIS A 66 -1.80 0.61 12.21
N LYS A 67 -1.16 1.72 12.58
CA LYS A 67 -1.75 3.06 12.41
C LYS A 67 -1.89 3.45 10.94
N LEU A 68 -0.96 3.03 10.08
CA LEU A 68 -1.03 3.28 8.65
C LEU A 68 -2.16 2.48 7.96
N GLU A 69 -2.40 1.22 8.38
CA GLU A 69 -3.49 0.37 7.87
C GLU A 69 -4.87 0.97 8.01
N LYS A 70 -5.11 1.65 9.13
CA LYS A 70 -6.40 2.25 9.43
C LYS A 70 -6.73 3.45 8.56
N ARG A 71 -5.74 4.04 7.87
CA ARG A 71 -5.92 5.24 7.06
C ARG A 71 -6.28 4.84 5.64
N LYS A 72 -7.47 5.24 5.18
CA LYS A 72 -7.96 4.95 3.82
C LYS A 72 -6.94 5.39 2.77
N GLY A 73 -6.56 4.47 1.87
CA GLY A 73 -5.65 4.73 0.75
C GLY A 73 -4.16 4.70 1.09
N ILE A 74 -3.78 4.79 2.37
CA ILE A 74 -2.37 4.77 2.79
C ILE A 74 -1.74 3.39 2.58
N PRO A 75 -2.40 2.26 2.90
CA PRO A 75 -1.81 0.94 2.66
C PRO A 75 -1.49 0.67 1.21
N GLN A 76 -2.43 1.03 0.32
CA GLN A 76 -2.24 0.90 -1.12
C GLN A 76 -1.08 1.76 -1.61
N PHE A 77 -0.99 2.99 -1.11
CA PHE A 77 0.10 3.90 -1.44
C PHE A 77 1.46 3.36 -0.98
N ILE A 78 1.60 2.99 0.30
CA ILE A 78 2.87 2.51 0.85
C ILE A 78 3.33 1.20 0.18
N LEU A 79 2.40 0.30 -0.15
CA LEU A 79 2.73 -0.96 -0.83
C LEU A 79 3.25 -0.77 -2.26
N GLN A 80 3.04 0.39 -2.87
CA GLN A 80 3.55 0.72 -4.21
C GLN A 80 4.94 1.35 -4.18
N LEU A 81 5.42 1.76 -2.99
CA LEU A 81 6.69 2.44 -2.84
C LEU A 81 7.84 1.46 -2.67
N ASP A 82 8.95 1.80 -3.31
CA ASP A 82 10.25 1.18 -3.12
C ASP A 82 11.09 2.02 -2.14
N PHE A 83 11.71 1.37 -1.15
CA PHE A 83 12.45 2.08 -0.10
C PHE A 83 13.65 2.85 -0.65
N GLU A 84 14.39 2.24 -1.56
CA GLU A 84 15.61 2.81 -2.13
C GLU A 84 15.30 3.96 -3.09
N ARG A 85 14.31 3.76 -3.95
CA ARG A 85 13.92 4.73 -4.99
C ARG A 85 13.07 5.87 -4.44
N ASP A 86 12.08 5.58 -3.60
CA ASP A 86 11.00 6.52 -3.29
C ASP A 86 11.07 7.10 -1.86
N MET A 87 11.77 6.45 -0.93
CA MET A 87 11.75 6.86 0.49
C MET A 87 13.09 7.41 0.99
N ARG A 88 14.21 6.84 0.52
CA ARG A 88 15.55 7.13 1.05
C ARG A 88 15.90 8.62 1.04
N GLU A 89 15.71 9.30 -0.08
CA GLU A 89 16.08 10.71 -0.19
C GLU A 89 15.19 11.61 0.67
N HIS A 90 13.90 11.30 0.83
CA HIS A 90 13.03 12.00 1.79
C HIS A 90 13.47 11.79 3.23
N LEU A 91 13.82 10.56 3.61
CA LEU A 91 14.31 10.27 4.96
C LEU A 91 15.61 11.01 5.25
N LYS A 92 16.53 11.04 4.28
CA LYS A 92 17.78 11.79 4.37
C LYS A 92 17.53 13.29 4.51
N PHE A 93 16.67 13.87 3.68
CA PHE A 93 16.27 15.27 3.77
C PHE A 93 15.73 15.62 5.17
N LEU A 94 14.85 14.78 5.73
CA LEU A 94 14.32 14.98 7.08
C LEU A 94 15.43 15.01 8.13
N THR A 95 16.43 14.12 8.03
CA THR A 95 17.58 14.14 8.95
C THR A 95 18.44 15.39 8.80
N GLU A 96 18.64 15.88 7.58
CA GLU A 96 19.41 17.11 7.31
C GLU A 96 18.70 18.36 7.87
N VAL A 97 17.37 18.39 7.81
CA VAL A 97 16.53 19.44 8.44
C VAL A 97 16.53 19.35 9.98
N GLY A 98 17.04 18.26 10.54
CA GLY A 98 17.20 18.07 11.98
C GLY A 98 16.11 17.22 12.63
N VAL A 99 15.41 16.37 11.88
CA VAL A 99 14.58 15.31 12.47
C VAL A 99 15.51 14.20 13.02
N PRO A 100 15.44 13.85 14.31
CA PRO A 100 16.26 12.79 14.89
C PRO A 100 16.00 11.44 14.21
N LEU A 101 17.04 10.62 14.07
CA LEU A 101 16.94 9.27 13.47
C LEU A 101 15.92 8.41 14.22
N GLU A 102 15.89 8.50 15.55
CA GLU A 102 14.97 7.78 16.42
C GLU A 102 13.52 8.27 16.27
N GLY A 103 13.34 9.50 15.78
CA GLY A 103 12.03 10.12 15.55
C GLY A 103 11.47 9.90 14.14
N LEU A 104 12.28 9.40 13.19
CA LEU A 104 11.83 9.20 11.80
C LEU A 104 10.65 8.24 11.70
N GLY A 105 10.66 7.14 12.47
CA GLY A 105 9.56 6.19 12.50
C GLY A 105 8.23 6.85 12.92
N GLU A 106 8.27 7.67 13.97
CA GLU A 106 7.11 8.43 14.44
C GLU A 106 6.67 9.48 13.41
N PHE A 107 7.62 10.20 12.81
CA PHE A 107 7.36 11.19 11.77
C PHE A 107 6.60 10.58 10.59
N VAL A 108 7.12 9.47 10.03
CA VAL A 108 6.49 8.77 8.89
C VAL A 108 5.13 8.18 9.30
N THR A 109 5.01 7.69 10.53
CA THR A 109 3.72 7.22 11.07
C THR A 109 2.68 8.35 11.08
N LYS A 110 3.07 9.58 11.46
CA LYS A 110 2.19 10.75 11.47
C LYS A 110 1.89 11.23 10.06
N ASN A 111 2.91 11.36 9.21
CA ASN A 111 2.81 11.89 7.86
C ASN A 111 3.40 10.92 6.81
N PRO A 112 2.69 9.84 6.44
CA PRO A 112 3.14 8.91 5.41
C PRO A 112 3.14 9.54 4.01
N LEU A 113 2.40 10.63 3.80
CA LEU A 113 2.31 11.31 2.52
C LEU A 113 3.54 12.19 2.22
N ILE A 114 4.50 12.29 3.15
CA ILE A 114 5.76 12.96 2.89
C ILE A 114 6.46 12.44 1.64
N PHE A 115 6.34 11.14 1.35
CA PHE A 115 6.90 10.49 0.16
C PHE A 115 6.19 10.86 -1.16
N LYS A 116 5.10 11.64 -1.12
CA LYS A 116 4.49 12.23 -2.33
C LYS A 116 4.97 13.64 -2.63
N GLU A 117 5.53 14.31 -1.64
CA GLU A 117 5.98 15.69 -1.81
C GLU A 117 7.25 15.70 -2.66
N ASP A 118 7.39 16.72 -3.50
CA ASP A 118 8.62 16.97 -4.22
C ASP A 118 9.70 17.52 -3.27
N LEU A 119 10.92 17.00 -3.38
CA LEU A 119 12.02 17.41 -2.51
C LEU A 119 12.41 18.87 -2.70
N GLY A 120 12.32 19.40 -3.93
CA GLY A 120 12.59 20.81 -4.21
C GLY A 120 11.53 21.73 -3.57
N ASP A 121 10.26 21.35 -3.64
CA ASP A 121 9.19 22.07 -2.92
C ASP A 121 9.40 22.04 -1.40
N MET A 122 9.86 20.91 -0.86
CA MET A 122 10.22 20.80 0.56
C MET A 122 11.38 21.73 0.91
N GLU A 123 12.44 21.76 0.11
CA GLU A 123 13.59 22.66 0.29
C GLU A 123 13.17 24.14 0.23
N VAL A 124 12.31 24.52 -0.72
CA VAL A 124 11.76 25.89 -0.80
C VAL A 124 11.03 26.29 0.48
N ARG A 125 10.26 25.37 1.08
CA ARG A 125 9.57 25.63 2.36
C ARG A 125 10.54 25.81 3.52
N ILE A 126 11.65 25.06 3.55
CA ILE A 126 12.71 25.24 4.55
C ILE A 126 13.41 26.58 4.35
N ASN A 127 13.84 26.89 3.12
CA ASN A 127 14.45 28.17 2.77
C ASN A 127 13.55 29.37 3.12
N TYR A 128 12.23 29.20 2.97
CA TYR A 128 11.27 30.20 3.42
C TYR A 128 11.33 30.42 4.94
N LEU A 129 11.40 29.37 5.76
CA LEU A 129 11.53 29.50 7.21
C LEU A 129 12.86 30.18 7.59
N GLU A 130 13.96 29.81 6.95
CA GLU A 130 15.25 30.47 7.15
C GLU A 130 15.20 31.96 6.80
N SER A 131 14.53 32.34 5.70
CA SER A 131 14.32 33.74 5.31
C SER A 131 13.52 34.54 6.35
N LYS A 132 12.70 33.86 7.15
CA LYS A 132 11.95 34.43 8.29
C LYS A 132 12.75 34.43 9.59
N ARG A 133 14.06 34.14 9.53
CA ARG A 133 15.00 34.12 10.66
C ARG A 133 14.65 33.08 11.73
N PHE A 134 13.99 31.99 11.36
CA PHE A 134 13.91 30.83 12.23
C PHE A 134 15.29 30.19 12.34
N LEU A 135 15.72 29.87 13.56
CA LEU A 135 16.93 29.10 13.82
C LEU A 135 16.73 27.62 13.45
N PRO A 136 17.79 26.88 13.13
CA PRO A 136 17.69 25.46 12.76
C PRO A 136 16.90 24.61 13.78
N GLU A 137 17.08 24.85 15.08
CA GLU A 137 16.36 24.12 16.13
C GLU A 137 14.87 24.47 16.16
N GLN A 138 14.52 25.70 15.77
CA GLN A 138 13.13 26.13 15.65
C GLN A 138 12.48 25.51 14.42
N ILE A 139 13.20 25.44 13.29
CA ILE A 139 12.74 24.78 12.06
C ILE A 139 12.51 23.29 12.32
N SER A 140 13.49 22.59 12.90
CA SER A 140 13.34 21.18 13.29
C SER A 140 12.11 20.97 14.19
N ARG A 141 11.90 21.86 15.18
CA ARG A 141 10.72 21.80 16.05
C ARG A 141 9.40 22.06 15.32
N ILE A 142 9.38 22.93 14.31
CA ILE A 142 8.20 23.17 13.46
C ILE A 142 7.89 21.93 12.62
N VAL A 143 8.92 21.32 12.04
CA VAL A 143 8.81 20.14 11.18
C VAL A 143 8.37 18.90 11.97
N CYS A 144 8.92 18.69 13.17
CA CYS A 144 8.64 17.49 13.97
C CYS A 144 7.30 17.50 14.73
N LYS A 145 6.60 18.63 14.80
CA LYS A 145 5.37 18.80 15.60
C LYS A 145 4.11 18.44 14.82
#